data_AF-A0A016WXJ1-F1
#
_entry.id   AF-A0A016WXJ1-F1
#
_cell.length_a   1.000
_cell.length_b   1.000
_cell.length_c   1.000
_cell.angle_alpha   90.00
_cell.angle_beta   90.00
_cell.angle_gamma   90.00
#
_symmetry.space_group_name_H-M   'P 1'
#
loop_
_entity.id
_entity.type
_entity.pdbx_description
1 polymer ?
#
loop_
_entity_poly.entity_id
_entity_poly.type
_entity_poly.pdbx_seq_one_letter_code
_entity_poly.pdbx_strand_id
1 'polypeptide(L)'
;MVEIGDGDGMVSTMEQLRARISEEANIGPSCMKIIHRGKTLNAMNDCSLLELKFKENDKLLVMGKVSTAMKDDVGFSALVSYEKSHLLPLQKSHEEIERDLTAMELNYLDVEKSLEMVKKMEKRLLQFTETSMKHLEGLDGLDIIGELTSDAQATRNREKRKSLIDGIHTLMNGNDRHVRRLEEYKKKLLGEIIE
;
A
#
# COMPACT_ATOMS: atom_id res chain seq x y z
N MET A 1 31.03 -19.56 -10.91
CA MET A 1 32.38 -19.38 -10.33
C MET A 1 32.98 -18.21 -11.09
N VAL A 2 33.27 -17.08 -10.43
CA VAL A 2 33.65 -15.84 -11.10
C VAL A 2 35.17 -15.72 -11.08
N GLU A 3 35.80 -15.79 -12.25
CA GLU A 3 37.25 -15.60 -12.43
C GLU A 3 37.55 -14.15 -12.79
N ILE A 4 38.59 -13.58 -12.18
CA ILE A 4 38.98 -12.16 -12.31
C ILE A 4 40.31 -12.12 -13.06
N GLY A 5 40.36 -11.46 -14.22
CA GLY A 5 41.57 -11.28 -15.02
C GLY A 5 41.32 -10.51 -16.32
N ASP A 6 42.34 -10.45 -17.19
CA ASP A 6 42.37 -9.63 -18.42
C ASP A 6 42.31 -10.52 -19.68
N GLY A 7 41.27 -11.35 -19.78
CA GLY A 7 41.02 -12.24 -20.91
C GLY A 7 39.58 -12.16 -21.39
N ASP A 8 39.34 -12.45 -22.67
CA ASP A 8 38.02 -12.38 -23.32
C ASP A 8 37.00 -13.28 -22.58
N GLY A 9 36.11 -12.66 -21.79
CA GLY A 9 35.19 -13.34 -20.86
C GLY A 9 35.41 -13.03 -19.37
N MET A 10 36.45 -12.29 -19.00
CA MET A 10 36.76 -11.89 -17.63
C MET A 10 36.26 -10.47 -17.31
N VAL A 11 36.00 -10.24 -16.02
CA VAL A 11 35.42 -8.99 -15.51
C VAL A 11 36.54 -8.08 -15.01
N SER A 12 36.85 -7.00 -15.73
CA SER A 12 37.96 -6.08 -15.39
C SER A 12 37.49 -4.85 -14.60
N THR A 13 36.24 -4.42 -14.80
CA THR A 13 35.69 -3.20 -14.21
C THR A 13 34.48 -3.47 -13.30
N MET A 14 34.23 -2.57 -12.34
CA MET A 14 33.04 -2.62 -11.48
C MET A 14 31.73 -2.59 -12.28
N GLU A 15 31.71 -1.96 -13.45
CA GLU A 15 30.57 -1.95 -14.36
C GLU A 15 30.28 -3.34 -14.93
N GLN A 16 31.30 -4.03 -15.45
CA GLN A 16 31.16 -5.40 -15.96
C GLN A 16 30.76 -6.38 -14.84
N LEU A 17 31.25 -6.17 -13.62
CA LEU A 17 30.88 -6.98 -12.46
C LEU A 17 29.41 -6.76 -12.09
N ARG A 18 28.95 -5.51 -12.08
CA ARG A 18 27.54 -5.18 -11.88
C ARG A 18 26.66 -5.76 -12.98
N ALA A 19 27.09 -5.73 -14.24
CA ALA A 19 26.35 -6.29 -15.36
C ALA A 19 26.18 -7.82 -15.23
N ARG A 20 27.26 -8.54 -14.91
CA ARG A 20 27.22 -9.99 -14.69
C ARG A 20 26.42 -10.39 -13.46
N ILE A 21 26.58 -9.67 -12.34
CA ILE A 21 25.74 -9.89 -11.15
C ILE A 21 24.28 -9.54 -11.45
N SER A 22 24.01 -8.53 -12.28
CA SER A 22 22.65 -8.19 -12.69
C SER A 22 22.01 -9.30 -13.50
N GLU A 23 22.78 -9.92 -14.41
CA GLU A 23 22.36 -11.04 -15.24
C GLU A 23 22.12 -12.32 -14.40
N GLU A 24 23.03 -12.63 -13.47
CA GLU A 24 23.02 -13.89 -12.72
C GLU A 24 22.14 -13.83 -11.45
N ALA A 25 22.10 -12.68 -10.77
CA ALA A 25 21.26 -12.47 -9.57
C ALA A 25 19.94 -11.76 -9.87
N ASN A 26 19.71 -11.37 -11.13
CA ASN A 26 18.50 -10.67 -11.59
C ASN A 26 18.24 -9.35 -10.81
N ILE A 27 19.28 -8.63 -10.41
CA ILE A 27 19.22 -7.41 -9.57
C ILE A 27 19.47 -6.16 -10.40
N GLY A 28 18.74 -5.08 -10.15
CA GLY A 28 18.86 -3.83 -10.90
C GLY A 28 20.19 -3.13 -10.66
N PRO A 29 20.95 -2.75 -11.70
CA PRO A 29 22.28 -2.17 -11.54
C PRO A 29 22.26 -0.84 -10.76
N SER A 30 21.13 -0.12 -10.78
CA SER A 30 20.94 1.14 -10.05
C SER A 30 20.69 0.98 -8.54
N CYS A 31 20.25 -0.19 -8.09
CA CYS A 31 19.91 -0.47 -6.68
C CYS A 31 20.82 -1.54 -6.06
N MET A 32 21.91 -1.90 -6.73
CA MET A 32 22.83 -2.95 -6.32
C MET A 32 23.89 -2.40 -5.36
N LYS A 33 23.87 -2.88 -4.12
CA LYS A 33 24.94 -2.69 -3.13
C LYS A 33 25.82 -3.94 -3.10
N ILE A 34 27.09 -3.77 -3.40
CA ILE A 34 28.10 -4.83 -3.30
C ILE A 34 28.86 -4.61 -2.00
N ILE A 35 28.93 -5.63 -1.14
CA ILE A 35 29.69 -5.61 0.10
C ILE A 35 30.84 -6.61 -0.02
N HIS A 36 32.06 -6.13 0.17
CA HIS A 36 33.27 -6.94 0.18
C HIS A 36 33.98 -6.75 1.52
N ARG A 37 34.26 -7.86 2.21
CA ARG A 37 34.98 -7.89 3.51
C ARG A 37 34.45 -6.89 4.55
N GLY A 38 33.12 -6.76 4.63
CA GLY A 38 32.45 -5.86 5.58
C GLY A 38 32.48 -4.37 5.20
N LYS A 39 33.04 -4.01 4.04
CA LYS A 39 32.98 -2.65 3.48
C LYS A 39 31.98 -2.61 2.33
N THR A 40 31.05 -1.66 2.40
CA THR A 40 30.12 -1.40 1.30
C THR A 40 30.87 -0.66 0.20
N LEU A 41 30.99 -1.29 -0.98
CA LEU A 41 31.61 -0.70 -2.16
C LEU A 41 30.61 0.23 -2.84
N ASN A 42 30.59 1.49 -2.37
CA ASN A 42 29.79 2.56 -2.96
C ASN A 42 30.55 3.26 -4.12
N ALA A 43 31.35 2.49 -4.86
CA ALA A 43 32.26 3.02 -5.87
C ALA A 43 31.51 3.40 -7.15
N MET A 44 31.93 4.53 -7.75
CA MET A 44 31.53 4.99 -9.09
C MET A 44 31.93 3.95 -10.15
N ASN A 45 31.23 3.99 -11.29
CA ASN A 45 31.28 2.97 -12.34
C ASN A 45 32.68 2.74 -12.94
N ASP A 46 33.64 3.65 -12.72
CA ASP A 46 34.96 3.64 -13.37
C ASP A 46 36.10 3.04 -12.52
N CYS A 47 35.83 2.49 -11.33
CA CYS A 47 36.90 1.87 -10.52
C CYS A 47 37.24 0.46 -11.02
N SER A 48 38.55 0.21 -11.22
CA SER A 48 39.07 -1.11 -11.61
C SER A 48 39.11 -2.08 -10.41
N LEU A 49 38.76 -3.35 -10.61
CA LEU A 49 38.71 -4.37 -9.55
C LEU A 49 40.08 -4.65 -8.90
N LEU A 50 41.15 -4.34 -9.63
CA LEU A 50 42.55 -4.44 -9.18
C LEU A 50 42.88 -3.40 -8.09
N GLU A 51 42.37 -2.17 -8.17
CA GLU A 51 42.59 -1.14 -7.13
C GLU A 51 41.88 -1.49 -5.83
N LEU A 52 40.78 -2.23 -5.93
CA LEU A 52 39.96 -2.67 -4.80
C LEU A 52 40.49 -3.93 -4.10
N LYS A 53 41.67 -4.44 -4.49
CA LYS A 53 42.34 -5.62 -3.91
C LYS A 53 41.47 -6.89 -3.92
N PHE A 54 40.66 -7.08 -4.96
CA PHE A 54 39.94 -8.33 -5.15
C PHE A 54 40.94 -9.45 -5.43
N LYS A 55 40.84 -10.56 -4.68
CA LYS A 55 41.56 -11.79 -4.97
C LYS A 55 40.64 -12.81 -5.60
N GLU A 56 41.23 -13.74 -6.36
CA GLU A 56 40.55 -14.92 -6.89
C GLU A 56 39.92 -15.71 -5.72
N ASN A 57 38.64 -16.08 -5.85
CA ASN A 57 37.79 -16.69 -4.80
C ASN A 57 37.33 -15.80 -3.62
N ASP A 58 37.42 -14.46 -3.71
CA ASP A 58 36.81 -13.61 -2.69
C ASP A 58 35.28 -13.71 -2.69
N LYS A 59 34.69 -13.86 -1.49
CA LYS A 59 33.23 -13.89 -1.32
C LYS A 59 32.67 -12.48 -1.32
N LEU A 60 31.70 -12.25 -2.19
CA LEU A 60 30.96 -11.00 -2.27
C LEU A 60 29.56 -11.20 -1.75
N LEU A 61 29.10 -10.26 -0.91
CA LEU A 61 27.71 -10.19 -0.52
C LEU A 61 27.05 -9.12 -1.39
N VAL A 62 26.14 -9.55 -2.26
CA VAL A 62 25.35 -8.65 -3.10
C VAL A 62 23.99 -8.47 -2.46
N MET A 63 23.63 -7.22 -2.19
CA MET A 63 22.31 -6.83 -1.74
C MET A 63 21.73 -5.83 -2.73
N GLY A 64 20.60 -6.14 -3.33
CA GLY A 64 19.89 -5.17 -4.16
C GLY A 64 18.45 -5.55 -4.34
N LYS A 65 17.65 -4.59 -4.79
CA LYS A 65 16.30 -4.91 -5.25
C LYS A 65 16.44 -5.71 -6.56
N VAL A 66 15.88 -6.91 -6.56
CA VAL A 66 15.73 -7.73 -7.76
C VAL A 66 15.10 -6.85 -8.85
N SER A 67 15.66 -6.79 -10.06
CA SER A 67 15.08 -6.11 -11.23
C SER A 67 13.68 -6.62 -11.56
N THR A 68 13.37 -7.85 -11.14
CA THR A 68 12.00 -8.40 -11.15
C THR A 68 11.19 -7.98 -9.93
N ALA A 69 11.60 -6.95 -9.18
CA ALA A 69 10.66 -6.04 -8.53
C ALA A 69 9.82 -5.49 -9.67
N MET A 70 8.78 -6.28 -9.98
CA MET A 70 7.97 -6.23 -11.18
C MET A 70 7.75 -4.78 -11.51
N LYS A 71 8.12 -4.34 -12.73
CA LYS A 71 7.72 -3.03 -13.27
C LYS A 71 6.32 -2.80 -12.73
N ASP A 72 6.15 -1.83 -11.84
CA ASP A 72 4.89 -1.64 -11.13
C ASP A 72 3.81 -1.65 -12.19
N ASP A 73 3.04 -2.73 -12.20
CA ASP A 73 2.02 -2.95 -13.21
C ASP A 73 1.11 -1.73 -13.13
N VAL A 74 0.78 -1.14 -14.27
CA VAL A 74 -0.07 0.06 -14.32
C VAL A 74 -1.35 -0.20 -13.53
N GLY A 75 -1.87 -1.44 -13.57
CA GLY A 75 -3.00 -1.87 -12.75
C GLY A 75 -2.72 -1.89 -11.24
N PHE A 76 -1.55 -2.39 -10.82
CA PHE A 76 -1.18 -2.40 -9.39
C PHE A 76 -0.93 -0.99 -8.85
N SER A 77 -0.26 -0.13 -9.62
CA SER A 77 -0.03 1.27 -9.26
C SER A 77 -1.35 2.04 -9.19
N ALA A 78 -2.28 1.79 -10.13
CA ALA A 78 -3.62 2.36 -10.10
C ALA A 78 -4.37 1.95 -8.81
N LEU A 79 -4.36 0.67 -8.44
CA LEU A 79 -4.94 0.19 -7.19
C LEU A 79 -4.35 0.85 -5.95
N VAL A 80 -3.03 0.97 -5.87
CA VAL A 80 -2.34 1.61 -4.73
C VAL A 80 -2.64 3.11 -4.68
N SER A 81 -2.71 3.77 -5.83
CA SER A 81 -3.09 5.18 -5.90
C SER A 81 -4.54 5.40 -5.47
N TYR A 82 -5.43 4.48 -5.84
CA TYR A 82 -6.84 4.50 -5.48
C TYR A 82 -7.02 4.29 -3.97
N GLU A 83 -6.31 3.32 -3.39
CA GLU A 83 -6.28 3.09 -1.94
C GLU A 83 -5.88 4.37 -1.19
N LYS A 84 -4.78 5.02 -1.59
CA LYS A 84 -4.32 6.23 -0.93
C LYS A 84 -5.29 7.40 -1.08
N SER A 85 -5.92 7.54 -2.24
CA SER A 85 -6.76 8.70 -2.55
C SER A 85 -8.17 8.57 -1.99
N HIS A 86 -8.67 7.34 -1.82
CA HIS A 86 -10.08 7.10 -1.47
C HIS A 86 -10.25 6.35 -0.14
N LEU A 87 -9.47 5.28 0.09
CA LEU A 87 -9.62 4.48 1.31
C LEU A 87 -9.16 5.26 2.55
N LEU A 88 -8.05 6.01 2.45
CA LEU A 88 -7.55 6.82 3.58
C LEU A 88 -8.53 7.93 4.00
N PRO A 89 -9.09 8.76 3.09
CA PRO A 89 -10.13 9.70 3.47
C PRO A 89 -11.39 9.03 4.01
N LEU A 90 -11.77 7.87 3.46
CA LEU A 90 -12.93 7.13 3.96
C LEU A 90 -12.72 6.65 5.39
N GLN A 91 -11.54 6.10 5.72
CA GLN A 91 -11.18 5.73 7.09
C GLN A 91 -11.23 6.93 8.03
N LYS A 92 -10.64 8.07 7.64
CA LYS A 92 -10.69 9.30 8.45
C LYS A 92 -12.12 9.78 8.70
N SER A 93 -12.97 9.74 7.67
CA SER A 93 -14.38 10.11 7.82
C SER A 93 -15.11 9.18 8.79
N HIS A 94 -14.80 7.88 8.77
CA HIS A 94 -15.37 6.91 9.71
C HIS A 94 -14.92 7.19 11.15
N GLU A 95 -13.63 7.49 11.36
CA GLU A 95 -13.09 7.88 12.68
C GLU A 95 -13.67 9.20 13.20
N GLU A 96 -13.93 10.17 12.33
CA GLU A 96 -14.62 11.42 12.68
C GLU A 96 -16.07 11.17 13.11
N ILE A 97 -16.80 10.33 12.39
CA ILE A 97 -18.17 9.93 12.74
C ILE A 97 -18.20 9.29 14.14
N GLU A 98 -17.27 8.37 14.43
CA GLU A 98 -17.21 7.70 15.73
C GLU A 98 -16.90 8.68 16.88
N ARG A 99 -15.97 9.62 16.65
CA ARG A 99 -15.67 10.67 17.64
C ARG A 99 -16.87 11.56 17.91
N ASP A 100 -17.54 12.02 16.85
CA ASP A 100 -18.70 12.89 16.96
C ASP A 100 -19.88 12.18 17.63
N LEU A 101 -20.13 10.90 17.30
CA LEU A 101 -21.15 10.08 17.98
C LEU A 101 -20.87 9.95 19.48
N THR A 102 -19.63 9.63 19.83
CA THR A 102 -19.23 9.53 21.24
C THR A 102 -19.41 10.86 21.97
N ALA A 103 -19.10 11.99 21.32
CA ALA A 103 -19.31 13.32 21.89
C ALA A 103 -20.80 13.67 22.05
N MET A 104 -21.65 13.26 21.12
CA MET A 104 -23.11 13.46 21.22
C MET A 104 -23.70 12.69 22.40
N GLU A 105 -23.23 11.47 22.65
CA GLU A 105 -23.69 10.64 23.76
C GLU A 105 -23.36 11.20 25.15
N LEU A 106 -22.40 12.13 25.26
CA LEU A 106 -22.11 12.83 26.51
C LEU A 106 -23.22 13.80 26.94
N ASN A 107 -24.24 14.04 26.09
CA ASN A 107 -25.46 14.76 26.43
C ASN A 107 -25.24 16.15 27.05
N TYR A 108 -24.24 16.88 26.57
CA TYR A 108 -24.03 18.28 26.99
C TYR A 108 -25.07 19.26 26.42
N LEU A 109 -25.85 18.82 25.43
CA LEU A 109 -26.84 19.62 24.71
C LEU A 109 -28.26 19.32 25.21
N ASP A 110 -29.12 20.33 25.11
CA ASP A 110 -30.57 20.19 25.29
C ASP A 110 -31.20 19.32 24.20
N VAL A 111 -32.30 18.63 24.54
CA VAL A 111 -32.94 17.61 23.70
C VAL A 111 -33.23 18.10 22.29
N GLU A 112 -33.70 19.33 22.13
CA GLU A 112 -34.02 19.92 20.81
C GLU A 112 -32.78 20.03 19.92
N LYS A 113 -31.66 20.55 20.46
CA LYS A 113 -30.39 20.63 19.73
C LYS A 113 -29.78 19.26 19.47
N SER A 114 -29.89 18.35 20.43
CA SER A 114 -29.43 16.96 20.27
C SER A 114 -30.18 16.26 19.13
N LEU A 115 -31.49 16.47 18.99
CA LEU A 115 -32.28 15.95 17.86
C LEU A 115 -31.89 16.56 16.51
N GLU A 116 -31.53 17.85 16.47
CA GLU A 116 -30.99 18.46 15.25
C GLU A 116 -29.64 17.85 14.84
N MET A 117 -28.76 17.60 15.83
CA MET A 117 -27.48 16.92 15.60
C MET A 117 -27.68 15.48 15.14
N VAL A 118 -28.66 14.76 15.69
CA VAL A 118 -29.05 13.42 15.22
C VAL A 118 -29.42 13.45 13.74
N LYS A 119 -30.26 14.40 13.30
CA LYS A 119 -30.62 14.53 11.88
C LYS A 119 -29.41 14.79 10.98
N LYS A 120 -28.47 15.64 11.44
CA LYS A 120 -27.21 15.90 10.71
C LYS A 120 -26.34 14.64 10.64
N MET A 121 -26.27 13.87 11.73
CA MET A 121 -25.51 12.64 11.79
C MET A 121 -26.13 11.54 10.90
N GLU A 122 -27.45 11.36 10.91
CA GLU A 122 -28.17 10.45 10.02
C GLU A 122 -27.81 10.73 8.55
N LYS A 123 -27.81 12.01 8.15
CA LYS A 123 -27.41 12.40 6.79
C LYS A 123 -25.95 12.07 6.49
N ARG A 124 -25.02 12.29 7.43
CA ARG A 124 -23.60 11.94 7.26
C ARG A 124 -23.39 10.44 7.13
N LEU A 125 -24.07 9.63 7.94
CA LEU A 125 -23.99 8.16 7.87
C LEU A 125 -24.52 7.63 6.52
N LEU A 126 -25.61 8.20 6.00
CA LEU A 126 -26.13 7.85 4.67
C LEU A 126 -25.16 8.25 3.55
N GLN A 127 -24.59 9.46 3.63
CA GLN A 127 -23.58 9.92 2.67
C GLN A 127 -22.31 9.03 2.69
N PHE A 128 -21.92 8.55 3.88
CA PHE A 128 -20.81 7.62 4.03
C PHE A 128 -21.07 6.30 3.30
N THR A 129 -22.26 5.72 3.47
CA THR A 129 -22.67 4.50 2.76
C THR A 129 -22.67 4.71 1.25
N GLU A 130 -23.24 5.82 0.76
CA GLU A 130 -23.28 6.12 -0.68
C GLU A 130 -21.87 6.30 -1.27
N THR A 131 -20.99 6.99 -0.55
CA THR A 131 -19.59 7.20 -0.96
C THR A 131 -18.82 5.88 -0.99
N SER A 132 -19.04 5.02 0.01
CA SER A 132 -18.44 3.69 0.07
C SER A 132 -18.89 2.81 -1.12
N MET A 133 -20.18 2.86 -1.47
CA MET A 133 -20.73 2.15 -2.64
C MET A 133 -20.13 2.66 -3.96
N LYS A 134 -20.02 3.98 -4.14
CA LYS A 134 -19.33 4.56 -5.30
C LYS A 134 -17.88 4.08 -5.41
N HIS A 135 -17.21 3.90 -4.26
CA HIS A 135 -15.84 3.39 -4.28
C HIS A 135 -15.74 1.92 -4.66
N LEU A 136 -16.73 1.09 -4.29
CA LEU A 136 -16.82 -0.30 -4.74
C LEU A 136 -17.06 -0.38 -6.24
N GLU A 137 -18.02 0.38 -6.76
CA GLU A 137 -18.29 0.47 -8.20
C GLU A 137 -17.05 0.93 -8.99
N GLY A 138 -16.35 1.93 -8.46
CA GLY A 138 -15.09 2.41 -9.04
C GLY A 138 -13.99 1.34 -9.07
N LEU A 139 -13.86 0.52 -8.02
CA LEU A 139 -12.88 -0.58 -7.96
C LEU A 139 -13.21 -1.71 -8.93
N ASP A 140 -14.50 -2.01 -9.11
CA ASP A 140 -14.98 -3.04 -10.04
C ASP A 140 -14.76 -2.63 -11.49
N GLY A 141 -14.93 -1.33 -11.80
CA GLY A 141 -14.70 -0.75 -13.12
C GLY A 141 -13.24 -0.53 -13.51
N LEU A 142 -12.27 -0.77 -12.61
CA LEU A 142 -10.85 -0.66 -12.96
C LEU A 142 -10.43 -1.85 -13.84
N ASP A 143 -9.79 -1.59 -14.97
CA ASP A 143 -9.11 -2.64 -15.75
C ASP A 143 -7.72 -2.91 -15.16
N ILE A 144 -7.58 -4.02 -14.43
CA ILE A 144 -6.35 -4.37 -13.69
C ILE A 144 -5.63 -5.57 -14.33
N ILE A 145 -6.16 -6.08 -15.43
CA ILE A 145 -5.57 -7.14 -16.24
C ILE A 145 -5.64 -6.66 -17.67
N GLY A 146 -4.49 -6.59 -18.33
CA GLY A 146 -4.37 -6.18 -19.73
C GLY A 146 -3.57 -7.20 -20.53
N GLU A 147 -3.43 -6.98 -21.82
CA GLU A 147 -2.71 -7.90 -22.73
C GLU A 147 -1.24 -8.15 -22.33
N LEU A 148 -0.65 -7.24 -21.55
CA LEU A 148 0.75 -7.29 -21.11
C LEU A 148 0.94 -7.76 -19.65
N THR A 149 -0.13 -8.14 -18.95
CA THR A 149 -0.05 -8.59 -17.56
C THR A 149 0.20 -10.10 -17.49
N SER A 150 1.27 -10.51 -16.79
CA SER A 150 1.52 -11.94 -16.54
C SER A 150 0.49 -12.54 -15.57
N ASP A 151 0.30 -13.85 -15.59
CA ASP A 151 -0.64 -14.56 -14.69
C ASP A 151 -0.35 -14.30 -13.20
N ALA A 152 0.92 -14.19 -12.83
CA ALA A 152 1.34 -13.86 -11.47
C ALA A 152 0.96 -12.41 -11.07
N GLN A 153 1.08 -11.46 -12.00
CA GLN A 153 0.65 -10.07 -11.79
C GLN A 153 -0.87 -9.96 -11.73
N ALA A 154 -1.58 -10.63 -12.63
CA ALA A 154 -3.03 -10.70 -12.63
C ALA A 154 -3.58 -11.26 -11.30
N THR A 155 -2.93 -12.28 -10.75
CA THR A 155 -3.29 -12.85 -9.43
C THR A 155 -3.09 -11.83 -8.32
N ARG A 156 -1.90 -11.21 -8.24
CA ARG A 156 -1.59 -10.17 -7.24
C ARG A 156 -2.55 -8.97 -7.32
N ASN A 157 -2.91 -8.55 -8.53
CA ASN A 157 -3.83 -7.46 -8.80
C ASN A 157 -5.24 -7.78 -8.31
N ARG A 158 -5.74 -9.01 -8.56
CA ARG A 158 -7.02 -9.49 -8.04
C ARG A 158 -7.03 -9.56 -6.52
N GLU A 159 -5.97 -10.09 -5.92
CA GLU A 159 -5.83 -10.16 -4.45
C GLU A 159 -5.84 -8.77 -3.82
N LYS A 160 -5.11 -7.81 -4.40
CA LYS A 160 -5.08 -6.44 -3.91
C LYS A 160 -6.45 -5.76 -4.07
N ARG A 161 -7.14 -5.91 -5.21
CA ARG A 161 -8.52 -5.40 -5.37
C ARG A 161 -9.44 -6.00 -4.31
N LYS A 162 -9.40 -7.32 -4.13
CA LYS A 162 -10.21 -8.01 -3.12
C LYS A 162 -9.95 -7.47 -1.71
N SER A 163 -8.68 -7.29 -1.34
CA SER A 163 -8.32 -6.71 -0.04
C SER A 163 -8.87 -5.29 0.16
N LEU A 164 -8.94 -4.46 -0.91
CA LEU A 164 -9.55 -3.13 -0.81
C LEU A 164 -11.07 -3.19 -0.65
N ILE A 165 -11.73 -4.08 -1.41
CA ILE A 165 -13.17 -4.32 -1.30
C ILE A 165 -13.52 -4.80 0.12
N ASP A 166 -12.79 -5.78 0.65
CA ASP A 166 -12.97 -6.28 2.01
C ASP A 166 -12.75 -5.17 3.06
N GLY A 167 -11.79 -4.26 2.81
CA GLY A 167 -11.56 -3.08 3.64
C GLY A 167 -12.75 -2.11 3.65
N ILE A 168 -13.33 -1.82 2.48
CA ILE A 168 -14.52 -0.96 2.38
C ILE A 168 -15.73 -1.62 3.05
N HIS A 169 -15.95 -2.92 2.84
CA HIS A 169 -17.02 -3.65 3.52
C HIS A 169 -16.86 -3.64 5.04
N THR A 170 -15.63 -3.73 5.54
CA THR A 170 -15.35 -3.62 6.98
C THR A 170 -15.78 -2.25 7.51
N LEU A 171 -15.49 -1.17 6.79
CA LEU A 171 -15.91 0.19 7.15
C LEU A 171 -17.42 0.38 7.05
N MET A 172 -18.07 -0.18 6.03
CA MET A 172 -19.53 -0.13 5.91
C MET A 172 -20.22 -0.86 7.07
N ASN A 173 -19.72 -2.03 7.45
CA ASN A 173 -20.21 -2.76 8.62
C ASN A 173 -20.02 -1.96 9.92
N GLY A 174 -18.95 -1.18 10.02
CA GLY A 174 -18.74 -0.22 11.10
C GLY A 174 -19.78 0.90 11.09
N ASN A 175 -20.03 1.49 9.91
CA ASN A 175 -21.05 2.51 9.71
C ASN A 175 -22.47 2.00 10.07
N ASP A 176 -22.81 0.76 9.76
CA ASP A 176 -24.10 0.16 10.16
C ASP A 176 -24.25 0.06 11.67
N ARG A 177 -23.15 -0.18 12.41
CA ARG A 177 -23.15 -0.12 13.88
C ARG A 177 -23.37 1.30 14.36
N HIS A 178 -22.76 2.29 13.72
CA HIS A 178 -22.97 3.70 14.03
C HIS A 178 -24.43 4.13 13.79
N VAL A 179 -25.07 3.66 12.72
CA VAL A 179 -26.50 3.89 12.46
C VAL A 179 -27.36 3.34 13.59
N ARG A 180 -27.16 2.08 13.99
CA ARG A 180 -27.91 1.48 15.11
C ARG A 180 -27.70 2.22 16.42
N ARG A 181 -26.45 2.59 16.72
CA ARG A 181 -26.08 3.36 17.92
C ARG A 181 -26.77 4.73 17.93
N LEU A 182 -26.81 5.42 16.79
CA LEU A 182 -27.52 6.70 16.65
C LEU A 182 -29.04 6.54 16.82
N GLU A 183 -29.64 5.48 16.29
CA GLU A 183 -31.06 5.17 16.48
C GLU A 183 -31.40 4.91 17.95
N GLU A 184 -30.58 4.14 18.67
CA GLU A 184 -30.72 3.91 20.10
C GLU A 184 -30.61 5.22 20.89
N TYR A 185 -29.62 6.05 20.57
CA TYR A 185 -29.45 7.36 21.17
C TYR A 185 -30.68 8.26 20.94
N LYS A 186 -31.22 8.29 19.72
CA LYS A 186 -32.44 9.03 19.38
C LYS A 186 -33.65 8.56 20.19
N LYS A 187 -33.82 7.25 20.36
CA LYS A 187 -34.92 6.68 21.18
C LYS A 187 -34.79 7.07 22.66
N LYS A 188 -33.56 7.08 23.20
CA LYS A 188 -33.30 7.58 24.56
C LYS A 188 -33.70 9.05 24.72
N LEU A 189 -33.33 9.91 23.76
CA LEU A 189 -33.70 11.32 23.78
C LEU A 189 -35.22 11.56 23.73
N LEU A 190 -35.95 10.72 23.01
CA LEU A 190 -37.42 10.78 22.92
C LEU A 190 -38.14 10.15 24.11
N GLY A 191 -37.40 9.58 25.08
CA GLY A 191 -37.97 8.92 26.25
C GLY A 191 -38.60 7.57 25.97
N GLU A 192 -38.32 6.96 24.82
CA GLU A 192 -38.83 5.64 24.42
C GLU A 192 -38.07 4.49 25.11
N ILE A 193 -36.88 4.78 25.65
CA ILE A 193 -36.06 3.86 26.45
C ILE A 193 -35.89 4.49 27.83
N ILE A 194 -36.59 3.93 28.81
CA ILE A 194 -36.43 4.26 30.24
C ILE A 194 -35.35 3.32 30.79
N GLU A 195 -34.31 3.87 31.42
CA GLU A 195 -33.32 3.09 32.18
C GLU A 195 -33.94 2.35 33.37
#